data_AF-A0A2N5H518-F1
#
_entry.id   AF-A0A2N5H518-F1
#
_cell.length_a   1.000
_cell.length_b   1.000
_cell.length_c   1.000
_cell.angle_alpha   90.00
_cell.angle_beta   90.00
_cell.angle_gamma   90.00
#
_symmetry.space_group_name_H-M   'P 1'
#
loop_
_entity.id
_entity.type
_entity.pdbx_description
1 polymer ?
#
loop_
_entity_poly.entity_id
_entity_poly.type
_entity_poly.pdbx_seq_one_letter_code
_entity_poly.pdbx_strand_id
1 'polypeptide(L)'
;MTKFATKTIKKIPTILDLYYSSQLSVKQISSLTSTHHKTVSDVLKTFGTGLRSPSEQTLLNKPTILSETARQNILYGIRNNRYTPEYAAKLSASQTGSKNNQAKLTDEQVIQIRQEYSLALQEGYAKFETQRILAKKYGVKRPTISDIVLCKTWKHILV
;
A
#
# COMPACT_ATOMS: atom_id res chain seq x y z
N MET A 1 -7.96 -11.72 -49.32
CA MET A 1 -6.48 -11.87 -49.22
C MET A 1 -5.85 -10.50 -49.05
N THR A 2 -5.22 -10.23 -47.91
CA THR A 2 -4.47 -9.00 -47.67
C THR A 2 -3.23 -8.97 -48.55
N LYS A 3 -3.15 -8.01 -49.48
CA LYS A 3 -1.95 -7.81 -50.30
C LYS A 3 -0.91 -7.04 -49.49
N PHE A 4 0.18 -7.69 -49.12
CA PHE A 4 1.32 -7.04 -48.48
C PHE A 4 2.23 -6.40 -49.52
N ALA A 5 2.80 -5.23 -49.22
CA ALA A 5 3.80 -4.60 -50.08
C ALA A 5 5.07 -5.46 -50.16
N THR A 6 5.76 -5.46 -51.29
CA THR A 6 7.00 -6.25 -51.53
C THR A 6 8.06 -6.02 -50.44
N LYS A 7 8.17 -4.78 -49.96
CA LYS A 7 9.08 -4.40 -48.86
C LYS A 7 8.74 -5.11 -47.54
N THR A 8 7.47 -5.38 -47.29
CA THR A 8 7.00 -6.09 -46.09
C THR A 8 7.24 -7.58 -46.22
N ILE A 9 7.02 -8.16 -47.41
CA ILE A 9 7.24 -9.58 -47.68
C ILE A 9 8.68 -9.98 -47.34
N LYS A 10 9.66 -9.17 -47.74
CA LYS A 10 11.08 -9.38 -47.42
C LYS A 10 11.39 -9.39 -45.91
N LYS A 11 10.55 -8.78 -45.08
CA LYS A 11 10.73 -8.68 -43.61
C LYS A 11 9.98 -9.76 -42.82
N ILE A 12 9.13 -10.57 -43.48
CA ILE A 12 8.31 -11.59 -42.79
C ILE A 12 9.16 -12.56 -41.95
N PRO A 13 10.26 -13.15 -42.47
CA PRO A 13 11.07 -14.09 -41.69
C PRO A 13 11.63 -13.44 -40.41
N THR A 14 12.14 -12.22 -40.51
CA THR A 14 12.65 -11.45 -39.38
C THR A 14 11.55 -11.14 -38.35
N ILE A 15 10.35 -10.80 -38.80
CA ILE A 15 9.21 -10.53 -37.92
C ILE A 15 8.81 -11.78 -37.13
N LEU A 16 8.75 -12.94 -37.81
CA LEU A 16 8.39 -14.21 -37.17
C LEU A 16 9.46 -14.64 -36.16
N ASP A 17 10.75 -14.51 -36.51
CA ASP A 17 11.86 -14.86 -35.63
C ASP A 17 11.90 -13.98 -34.37
N LEU A 18 11.80 -12.65 -34.51
CA LEU A 18 11.78 -11.74 -33.36
C LEU A 18 10.59 -12.00 -32.42
N TYR A 19 9.47 -12.48 -32.98
CA TYR A 19 8.30 -12.82 -32.19
C TYR A 19 8.42 -14.17 -31.49
N TYR A 20 8.72 -15.26 -32.20
CA TYR A 20 8.71 -16.59 -31.60
C TYR A 20 10.01 -16.94 -30.87
N SER A 21 11.16 -16.53 -31.41
CA SER A 21 12.47 -16.84 -30.84
C SER A 21 12.85 -15.83 -29.76
N SER A 22 12.82 -14.54 -30.08
CA SER A 22 13.25 -13.47 -29.14
C SER A 22 12.15 -13.00 -28.18
N GLN A 23 10.93 -13.55 -28.29
CA GLN A 23 9.78 -13.25 -27.43
C GLN A 23 9.38 -11.75 -27.37
N LEU A 24 9.80 -10.95 -28.35
CA LEU A 24 9.53 -9.51 -28.36
C LEU A 24 8.04 -9.22 -28.56
N SER A 25 7.57 -8.09 -28.02
CA SER A 25 6.23 -7.58 -28.24
C SER A 25 6.08 -6.98 -29.65
N VAL A 26 4.85 -6.93 -30.16
CA VAL A 26 4.53 -6.32 -31.46
C VAL A 26 5.05 -4.88 -31.57
N LYS A 27 5.03 -4.12 -30.47
CA LYS A 27 5.56 -2.75 -30.40
C LYS A 27 7.07 -2.72 -30.57
N GLN A 28 7.82 -3.59 -29.89
CA GLN A 28 9.28 -3.67 -30.02
C GLN A 28 9.69 -4.06 -31.44
N ILE A 29 9.01 -5.05 -32.03
CA ILE A 29 9.27 -5.49 -33.41
C ILE A 29 8.98 -4.36 -34.41
N SER A 30 7.90 -3.61 -34.19
CA SER A 30 7.52 -2.45 -34.99
C SER A 30 8.63 -1.39 -35.03
N SER A 31 9.21 -1.07 -33.86
CA SER A 31 10.33 -0.14 -33.75
C SER A 31 11.59 -0.66 -34.46
N LEU A 32 11.97 -1.92 -34.23
CA LEU A 32 13.19 -2.52 -34.80
C LEU A 32 13.15 -2.66 -36.31
N THR A 33 12.00 -3.02 -36.87
CA THR A 33 11.83 -3.27 -38.31
C THR A 33 11.37 -2.03 -39.08
N SER A 34 11.17 -0.90 -38.41
CA SER A 34 10.56 0.32 -38.95
C SER A 34 9.26 0.02 -39.73
N THR A 35 8.43 -0.87 -39.18
CA THR A 35 7.18 -1.32 -39.80
C THR A 35 6.03 -0.98 -38.85
N HIS A 36 4.90 -0.50 -39.37
CA HIS A 36 3.76 -0.14 -38.53
C HIS A 36 3.24 -1.36 -37.74
N HIS A 37 2.96 -1.19 -36.45
CA HIS A 37 2.57 -2.27 -35.53
C HIS A 37 1.35 -3.07 -36.01
N LYS A 38 0.36 -2.43 -36.66
CA LYS A 38 -0.79 -3.12 -37.27
C LYS A 38 -0.35 -4.11 -38.35
N THR A 39 0.58 -3.70 -39.22
CA THR A 39 1.14 -4.57 -40.26
C THR A 39 1.90 -5.75 -39.67
N VAL A 40 2.66 -5.53 -38.58
CA VAL A 40 3.31 -6.62 -37.85
C VAL A 40 2.27 -7.60 -37.29
N SER A 41 1.18 -7.10 -36.69
CA SER A 41 0.08 -7.95 -36.21
C SER A 41 -0.60 -8.74 -37.33
N ASP A 42 -0.87 -8.12 -38.48
CA ASP A 42 -1.49 -8.77 -39.63
C ASP A 42 -0.56 -9.85 -40.22
N VAL A 43 0.75 -9.61 -40.26
CA VAL A 43 1.75 -10.61 -40.67
C VAL A 43 1.74 -11.81 -39.72
N LEU A 44 1.74 -11.59 -38.39
CA LEU A 44 1.70 -12.68 -37.41
C LEU A 44 0.41 -13.50 -37.48
N LYS A 45 -0.73 -12.86 -37.78
CA LYS A 45 -2.01 -13.54 -37.99
C LYS A 45 -2.06 -14.34 -39.30
N THR A 46 -1.40 -13.84 -40.35
CA THR A 46 -1.47 -14.43 -41.70
C THR A 46 -0.43 -15.53 -41.91
N PHE A 47 0.78 -15.36 -41.37
CA PHE A 47 1.93 -16.25 -41.62
C PHE A 47 2.47 -16.95 -40.37
N GLY A 48 1.96 -16.62 -39.18
CA GLY A 48 2.33 -17.25 -37.92
C GLY A 48 1.19 -18.09 -37.33
N THR A 49 1.36 -18.51 -36.08
CA THR A 49 0.33 -19.19 -35.26
C THR A 49 -0.69 -18.23 -34.64
N GLY A 50 -0.65 -16.95 -35.00
CA GLY A 50 -1.46 -15.90 -34.42
C GLY A 50 -0.75 -15.12 -33.30
N LEU A 51 -1.51 -14.27 -32.61
CA LEU A 51 -0.99 -13.47 -31.49
C LEU A 51 -1.04 -14.30 -30.21
N ARG A 52 0.01 -14.17 -29.38
CA ARG A 52 0.04 -14.66 -28.00
C ARG A 52 -1.23 -14.22 -27.25
N SER A 53 -1.80 -15.15 -26.51
CA SER A 53 -2.92 -14.95 -25.61
C SER A 53 -2.57 -13.95 -24.49
N PRO A 54 -3.57 -13.37 -23.80
CA PRO A 54 -3.34 -12.48 -22.67
C PRO A 54 -2.50 -13.12 -21.55
N SER A 55 -2.67 -14.42 -21.29
CA SER A 55 -1.91 -15.16 -20.29
C SER A 55 -0.44 -15.29 -20.69
N GLU A 56 -0.14 -15.65 -21.94
CA GLU A 56 1.23 -15.71 -22.47
C GLU A 56 1.91 -14.34 -22.47
N GLN A 57 1.18 -13.28 -22.87
CA GLN A 57 1.69 -11.92 -22.77
C GLN A 57 1.98 -11.52 -21.33
N THR A 58 1.13 -11.91 -20.38
CA THR A 58 1.33 -11.64 -18.95
C THR A 58 2.58 -12.35 -18.43
N LEU A 59 2.83 -13.60 -18.83
CA LEU A 59 4.03 -14.33 -18.42
C LEU A 59 5.32 -13.68 -18.92
N LEU A 60 5.31 -13.13 -20.13
CA LEU A 60 6.46 -12.42 -20.71
C LEU A 60 6.62 -11.00 -20.16
N ASN A 61 5.51 -10.36 -19.81
CA ASN A 61 5.48 -9.00 -19.26
C ASN A 61 5.64 -8.96 -17.75
N LYS A 62 5.71 -10.10 -17.04
CA LYS A 62 5.98 -10.11 -15.60
C LYS A 62 7.32 -9.42 -15.38
N PRO A 63 7.37 -8.21 -14.79
CA PRO A 63 8.65 -7.66 -14.38
C PRO A 63 9.10 -8.51 -13.20
N THR A 64 9.98 -9.48 -13.46
CA THR A 64 10.44 -10.41 -12.43
C THR A 64 11.15 -9.67 -11.29
N ILE A 65 11.64 -8.45 -11.54
CA ILE A 65 12.32 -7.61 -10.57
C ILE A 65 12.01 -6.14 -10.91
N LEU A 66 11.69 -5.32 -9.90
CA LEU A 66 11.66 -3.86 -10.04
C LEU A 66 12.97 -3.41 -10.70
N SER A 67 12.91 -2.41 -11.59
CA SER A 67 14.17 -1.82 -12.09
C SER A 67 15.00 -1.33 -10.91
N GLU A 68 16.32 -1.42 -11.01
CA GLU A 68 17.20 -0.96 -9.92
C GLU A 68 16.92 0.50 -9.58
N THR A 69 16.62 1.33 -10.59
CA THR A 69 16.19 2.72 -10.41
C THR A 69 14.90 2.84 -9.59
N ALA A 70 13.88 2.03 -9.87
CA ALA A 70 12.64 2.04 -9.11
C ALA A 70 12.87 1.59 -7.67
N ARG A 71 13.71 0.57 -7.46
CA ARG A 71 14.10 0.10 -6.13
C ARG A 71 14.83 1.20 -5.35
N GLN A 72 15.80 1.86 -5.95
CA GLN A 72 16.55 2.95 -5.31
C GLN A 72 15.64 4.14 -4.96
N ASN A 73 14.71 4.51 -5.83
CA ASN A 73 13.74 5.58 -5.54
C ASN A 73 12.82 5.24 -4.36
N ILE A 74 12.35 3.99 -4.27
CA ILE A 74 11.55 3.51 -3.13
C ILE A 74 12.38 3.58 -1.85
N LEU A 75 13.62 3.09 -1.87
CA LEU A 75 14.52 3.10 -0.71
C LEU A 75 14.84 4.53 -0.26
N TYR A 76 15.12 5.43 -1.21
CA TYR A 76 15.36 6.84 -0.95
C TYR A 76 14.15 7.48 -0.25
N GLY A 77 12.94 7.29 -0.78
CA GLY A 77 11.72 7.82 -0.17
C GLY A 77 11.47 7.28 1.23
N ILE A 78 11.72 5.98 1.46
CA ILE A 78 11.61 5.38 2.79
C ILE A 78 12.62 5.99 3.77
N ARG A 79 13.90 6.06 3.39
CA ARG A 79 14.98 6.57 4.25
C ARG A 79 14.79 8.05 4.58
N ASN A 80 14.50 8.88 3.59
CA ASN A 80 14.54 10.33 3.74
C ASN A 80 13.22 10.95 4.16
N ASN A 81 12.08 10.28 3.96
CA ASN A 81 10.78 10.86 4.31
C ASN A 81 10.09 10.17 5.50
N ARG A 82 10.33 8.87 5.74
CA ARG A 82 9.63 8.13 6.81
C ARG A 82 10.43 8.00 8.11
N TYR A 83 11.77 8.01 8.03
CA TYR A 83 12.65 7.81 9.19
C TYR A 83 13.31 9.09 9.68
N THR A 84 12.76 10.26 9.37
CA THR A 84 13.24 11.52 9.93
C THR A 84 12.68 11.72 11.35
N PRO A 85 13.46 12.33 12.27
CA PRO A 85 12.96 12.69 13.60
C PRO A 85 11.71 13.58 13.54
N GLU A 86 11.66 14.49 12.57
CA GLU A 86 10.52 15.38 12.34
C GLU A 86 9.25 14.60 11.97
N TYR A 87 9.34 13.64 11.04
CA TYR A 87 8.19 12.80 10.67
C TYR A 87 7.73 11.95 11.85
N ALA A 88 8.67 11.37 12.61
CA ALA A 88 8.35 10.60 13.81
C ALA A 88 7.62 11.46 14.87
N ALA A 89 8.08 12.69 15.11
CA ALA A 89 7.43 13.64 16.01
C ALA A 89 6.02 14.03 15.53
N LYS A 90 5.87 14.34 14.24
CA LYS A 90 4.57 14.64 13.62
C LYS A 90 3.60 13.47 13.75
N LEU A 91 4.06 12.24 13.46
CA LEU A 91 3.25 11.04 13.57
C LEU A 91 2.83 10.80 15.04
N SER A 92 3.77 10.89 15.99
CA SER A 92 3.49 10.77 17.42
C SER A 92 2.46 11.79 17.90
N ALA A 93 2.61 13.06 17.50
CA ALA A 93 1.66 14.12 17.84
C ALA A 93 0.25 13.86 17.29
N SER A 94 0.14 13.32 16.07
CA SER A 94 -1.16 12.96 15.46
C SER A 94 -1.82 11.75 16.11
N GLN A 95 -1.06 10.87 16.76
CA GLN A 95 -1.55 9.63 17.37
C GLN A 95 -1.78 9.75 18.89
N THR A 96 -1.67 10.96 19.44
CA THR A 96 -1.77 11.20 20.89
C THR A 96 -3.19 11.57 21.30
N GLY A 97 -3.73 10.83 22.27
CA GLY A 97 -5.01 11.16 22.92
C GLY A 97 -6.19 11.19 21.95
N SER A 98 -7.00 12.25 22.05
CA SER A 98 -8.19 12.47 21.22
C SER A 98 -7.89 12.75 19.75
N LYS A 99 -6.64 13.13 19.44
CA LYS A 99 -6.21 13.34 18.04
C LYS A 99 -6.09 12.03 17.27
N ASN A 100 -5.95 10.92 17.98
CA ASN A 100 -5.94 9.60 17.35
C ASN A 100 -7.34 9.32 16.76
N ASN A 101 -7.41 9.07 15.46
CA ASN A 101 -8.66 8.80 14.75
C ASN A 101 -9.38 7.51 15.22
N GLN A 102 -8.70 6.64 15.96
CA GLN A 102 -9.27 5.44 16.57
C GLN A 102 -9.59 5.64 18.07
N ALA A 103 -9.35 6.83 18.64
CA ALA A 103 -9.68 7.12 20.03
C ALA A 103 -11.20 7.10 20.23
N LYS A 104 -11.64 6.39 21.27
CA LYS A 104 -13.05 6.33 21.68
C LYS A 104 -13.43 7.32 22.77
N LEU A 105 -12.43 7.94 23.39
CA LEU A 105 -12.60 8.85 24.52
C LEU A 105 -12.08 10.23 24.13
N THR A 106 -12.71 11.27 24.68
CA THR A 106 -12.21 12.65 24.60
C THR A 106 -11.28 12.96 25.79
N ASP A 107 -10.54 14.07 25.71
CA ASP A 107 -9.68 14.53 26.80
C ASP A 107 -10.50 14.76 28.08
N GLU A 108 -11.68 15.36 27.97
CA GLU A 108 -12.59 15.64 29.08
C GLU A 108 -13.09 14.35 29.74
N GLN A 109 -13.44 13.34 28.95
CA GLN A 109 -13.86 12.04 29.47
C GLN A 109 -12.74 11.35 30.23
N VAL A 110 -11.49 11.48 29.78
CA VAL A 110 -10.33 10.92 30.49
C VAL A 110 -10.11 11.61 31.82
N ILE A 111 -10.28 12.94 31.89
CA ILE A 111 -10.25 13.71 33.15
C ILE A 111 -11.34 13.20 34.09
N GLN A 112 -12.58 13.08 33.61
CA GLN A 112 -13.71 12.59 34.40
C GLN A 112 -13.48 11.17 34.93
N ILE A 113 -12.96 10.26 34.09
CA ILE A 113 -12.60 8.90 34.51
C ILE A 113 -11.64 8.92 35.69
N ARG A 114 -10.61 9.77 35.67
CA ARG A 114 -9.62 9.87 36.77
C ARG A 114 -10.24 10.44 38.03
N GLN A 115 -11.08 11.47 37.91
CA GLN A 115 -11.79 12.07 39.05
C GLN A 115 -12.76 11.07 39.69
N GLU A 116 -13.63 10.44 38.90
CA GLU A 116 -14.57 9.43 39.38
C GLU A 116 -13.86 8.24 40.02
N TYR A 117 -12.75 7.79 39.43
CA TYR A 117 -11.94 6.73 40.00
C TYR A 117 -11.37 7.12 41.36
N SER A 118 -10.81 8.33 41.49
CA SER A 118 -10.26 8.84 42.75
C SER A 118 -11.32 8.94 43.84
N LEU A 119 -12.49 9.52 43.52
CA LEU A 119 -13.63 9.63 44.43
C LEU A 119 -14.11 8.25 44.91
N ALA A 120 -14.28 7.29 44.00
CA ALA A 120 -14.70 5.95 44.38
C ALA A 120 -13.68 5.25 45.31
N LEU A 121 -12.38 5.50 45.14
CA LEU A 121 -11.39 4.96 46.08
C LEU A 121 -11.46 5.63 47.46
N GLN A 122 -11.75 6.94 47.52
CA GLN A 122 -11.96 7.65 48.78
C GLN A 122 -13.20 7.15 49.52
N GLU A 123 -14.26 6.79 48.79
CA GLU A 123 -15.47 6.17 49.33
C GLU A 123 -15.29 4.69 49.73
N GLY A 124 -14.11 4.11 49.50
CA GLY A 124 -13.77 2.73 49.92
C GLY A 124 -14.13 1.63 48.92
N TYR A 125 -14.49 1.97 47.68
CA TYR A 125 -14.78 0.96 46.65
C TYR A 125 -13.51 0.19 46.23
N ALA A 126 -13.67 -1.09 45.91
CA ALA A 126 -12.59 -1.93 45.44
C ALA A 126 -12.14 -1.53 44.02
N LYS A 127 -10.82 -1.35 43.83
CA LYS A 127 -10.19 -0.93 42.55
C LYS A 127 -10.73 -1.68 41.33
N PHE A 128 -10.82 -3.01 41.42
CA PHE A 128 -11.26 -3.86 40.31
C PHE A 128 -12.70 -3.56 39.89
N GLU A 129 -13.59 -3.41 40.86
CA GLU A 129 -15.01 -3.18 40.60
C GLU A 129 -15.24 -1.76 40.05
N THR A 130 -14.56 -0.76 40.62
CA THR A 130 -14.58 0.62 40.09
C THR A 130 -14.14 0.66 38.63
N GLN A 131 -13.04 0.00 38.26
CA GLN A 131 -12.59 -0.07 36.87
C GLN A 131 -13.61 -0.74 35.94
N ARG A 132 -14.31 -1.78 36.43
CA ARG A 132 -15.33 -2.51 35.67
C ARG A 132 -16.56 -1.63 35.42
N ILE A 133 -17.01 -0.90 36.42
CA ILE A 133 -18.13 0.06 36.33
C ILE A 133 -17.80 1.18 35.36
N LEU A 134 -16.62 1.82 35.50
CA LEU A 134 -16.18 2.88 34.60
C LEU A 134 -16.04 2.38 33.16
N ALA A 135 -15.48 1.18 32.95
CA ALA A 135 -15.36 0.59 31.62
C ALA A 135 -16.72 0.43 30.93
N LYS A 136 -17.73 -0.04 31.67
CA LYS A 136 -19.11 -0.14 31.18
C LYS A 136 -19.72 1.24 30.90
N LYS A 137 -19.53 2.21 31.80
CA LYS A 137 -20.05 3.58 31.68
C LYS A 137 -19.52 4.29 30.44
N TYR A 138 -18.22 4.18 30.17
CA TYR A 138 -17.54 4.86 29.06
C TYR A 138 -17.40 4.02 27.78
N GLY A 139 -17.98 2.80 27.74
CA GLY A 139 -17.96 1.96 26.54
C GLY A 139 -16.57 1.46 26.12
N VAL A 140 -15.66 1.28 27.07
CA VAL A 140 -14.28 0.81 26.84
C VAL A 140 -13.99 -0.49 27.60
N LYS A 141 -12.84 -1.11 27.36
CA LYS A 141 -12.43 -2.33 28.06
C LYS A 141 -11.82 -1.97 29.42
N ARG A 142 -11.96 -2.84 30.43
CA ARG A 142 -11.36 -2.65 31.77
C ARG A 142 -9.85 -2.32 31.74
N PRO A 143 -9.00 -3.01 30.95
CA PRO A 143 -7.59 -2.66 30.86
C PRO A 143 -7.33 -1.22 30.40
N THR A 144 -8.17 -0.68 29.51
CA THR A 144 -8.08 0.71 29.05
C THR A 144 -8.27 1.70 30.21
N ILE A 145 -9.25 1.45 31.09
CA ILE A 145 -9.43 2.25 32.31
C ILE A 145 -8.20 2.13 33.20
N SER A 146 -7.68 0.91 33.39
CA SER A 146 -6.46 0.69 34.18
C SER A 146 -5.26 1.49 33.65
N ASP A 147 -5.06 1.54 32.34
CA ASP A 147 -3.95 2.29 31.72
C ASP A 147 -4.15 3.81 31.83
N ILE A 148 -5.40 4.29 31.78
CA ILE A 148 -5.75 5.70 31.96
C ILE A 148 -5.47 6.16 33.39
N VAL A 149 -5.92 5.40 34.40
CA VAL A 149 -5.78 5.78 35.82
C VAL A 149 -4.34 5.62 36.33
N LEU A 150 -3.55 4.74 35.70
CA LEU A 150 -2.11 4.61 35.97
C LEU A 150 -1.25 5.57 35.12
N CYS A 151 -1.88 6.46 34.35
CA CYS A 151 -1.20 7.41 33.45
C CYS A 151 -0.22 6.75 32.45
N LYS A 152 -0.44 5.47 32.10
CA LYS A 152 0.35 4.76 31.07
C LYS A 152 0.01 5.27 29.68
N THR A 153 -1.26 5.58 29.47
CA THR A 153 -1.78 6.26 28.28
C THR A 153 -2.26 7.66 28.67
N TRP A 154 -2.52 8.53 27.68
CA TRP A 154 -3.01 9.89 27.93
C TRP A 154 -2.12 10.71 28.87
N LYS A 155 -0.80 10.64 28.66
CA LYS A 155 0.22 11.27 29.52
C LYS A 155 0.20 12.81 29.50
N HIS A 156 -0.38 13.40 28.46
CA HIS A 156 -0.49 14.86 28.30
C HIS A 156 -1.59 15.47 29.17
N ILE A 157 -2.53 14.64 29.65
CA ILE A 157 -3.56 15.07 30.58
C ILE A 157 -2.98 14.88 31.98
N LEU A 158 -2.89 15.95 32.75
CA LEU A 158 -2.49 15.94 34.15
C LEU A 158 -3.71 16.41 34.97
N VAL A 159 -4.11 15.62 35.96
CA VAL A 159 -5.25 15.87 36.86
C VAL A 159 -4.76 15.63 38.28
#